data_AF-A0A512DH90-F1
#
_entry.id   AF-A0A512DH90-F1
#
_cell.length_a   1.000
_cell.length_b   1.000
_cell.length_c   1.000
_cell.angle_alpha   90.00
_cell.angle_beta   90.00
_cell.angle_gamma   90.00
#
_symmetry.space_group_name_H-M   'P 1'
#
loop_
_entity.id
_entity.type
_entity.pdbx_description
1 polymer ?
#
loop_
_entity_poly.entity_id
_entity_poly.type
_entity_poly.pdbx_seq_one_letter_code
_entity_poly.pdbx_strand_id
1 'polypeptide(L)'
;MILTPIDTEDLPAVLDRFEQQLDGKPLALAAFRRIARSIPPDGSLGDPAAQRAQAVELAGRLGIETLDEDPAVAFSWDGRFIRTRSEPSVVIHEIAHWQLCTPERRPLYDFGLGAGPESGRVEEADRVMALSQEEGQDEEGLTSLLGILWEADLGQPALLAFLEQNWLEGYDRPATASHFERMLKRLHAGGFIDDEAHPLPAARQSGQIL
;
A
#
# COMPACT_ATOMS: atom_id res chain seq x y z
N MET A 1 -8.23 7.63 -5.30
CA MET A 1 -9.27 8.69 -5.41
C MET A 1 -9.40 9.34 -4.06
N ILE A 2 -9.07 10.63 -3.93
CA ILE A 2 -9.25 11.38 -2.67
C ILE A 2 -10.74 11.66 -2.49
N LEU A 3 -11.37 11.03 -1.49
CA LEU A 3 -12.79 11.16 -1.16
C LEU A 3 -13.07 12.43 -0.35
N THR A 4 -12.13 12.84 0.50
CA THR A 4 -12.21 14.10 1.25
C THR A 4 -10.98 14.95 0.92
N PRO A 5 -11.11 15.99 0.08
CA PRO A 5 -9.99 16.87 -0.23
C PRO A 5 -9.53 17.59 1.05
N ILE A 6 -8.22 17.62 1.26
CA ILE A 6 -7.55 18.37 2.33
C ILE A 6 -6.78 19.50 1.66
N ASP A 7 -7.07 20.73 2.03
CA ASP A 7 -6.34 21.88 1.49
C ASP A 7 -4.89 21.83 1.97
N THR A 8 -3.94 22.10 1.06
CA THR A 8 -2.51 22.03 1.36
C THR A 8 -2.09 22.95 2.51
N GLU A 9 -2.80 24.07 2.70
CA GLU A 9 -2.59 25.02 3.81
C GLU A 9 -2.99 24.42 5.16
N ASP A 10 -3.99 23.53 5.17
CA ASP A 10 -4.49 22.87 6.39
C ASP A 10 -3.72 21.59 6.72
N LEU A 11 -3.01 21.00 5.74
CA LEU A 11 -2.32 19.72 5.89
C LEU A 11 -1.40 19.66 7.12
N PRO A 12 -0.57 20.67 7.47
CA PRO A 12 0.22 20.63 8.70
C PRO A 12 -0.62 20.44 9.96
N ALA A 13 -1.74 21.17 10.09
CA ALA A 13 -2.63 21.07 11.24
C ALA A 13 -3.38 19.72 11.29
N VAL A 14 -3.74 19.17 10.12
CA VAL A 14 -4.31 17.83 9.99
C VAL A 14 -3.33 16.77 10.51
N LEU A 15 -2.08 16.83 10.06
CA LEU A 15 -1.03 15.88 10.46
C LEU A 15 -0.76 15.94 11.96
N ASP A 16 -0.63 17.15 12.52
CA ASP A 16 -0.43 17.34 13.96
C ASP A 16 -1.59 16.75 14.78
N ARG A 17 -2.84 16.96 14.34
CA ARG A 17 -4.02 16.43 15.02
C ARG A 17 -4.15 14.92 14.93
N PHE A 18 -3.77 14.33 13.80
CA PHE A 18 -3.74 12.88 13.65
C PHE A 18 -2.64 12.28 14.53
N GLU A 19 -1.44 12.88 14.55
CA GLU A 19 -0.33 12.44 15.39
C GLU A 19 -0.69 12.44 16.88
N GLN A 20 -1.36 13.49 17.35
CA GLN A 20 -1.80 13.59 18.75
C GLN A 20 -2.72 12.43 19.17
N GLN A 21 -3.54 11.90 18.25
CA GLN A 21 -4.41 10.76 18.53
C GLN A 21 -3.68 9.41 18.54
N LEU A 22 -2.41 9.40 18.15
CA LEU A 22 -1.53 8.25 18.24
C LEU A 22 -0.71 8.23 19.54
N ASP A 23 -0.94 9.17 20.47
CA ASP A 23 -0.25 9.18 21.76
C ASP A 23 -0.40 7.83 22.51
N GLY A 24 0.70 7.39 23.12
CA GLY A 24 0.80 6.06 23.75
C GLY A 24 0.89 4.87 22.78
N LYS A 25 0.99 5.08 21.46
CA LYS A 25 1.05 4.01 20.44
C LYS A 25 2.37 4.10 19.65
N PRO A 26 3.51 3.62 20.21
CA PRO A 26 4.85 3.88 19.67
C PRO A 26 5.04 3.38 18.22
N LEU A 27 4.56 2.18 17.90
CA LEU A 27 4.63 1.61 16.54
C LEU A 27 3.89 2.50 15.53
N ALA A 28 2.68 2.96 15.89
CA ALA A 28 1.88 3.82 15.03
C ALA A 28 2.48 5.22 14.87
N LEU A 29 3.03 5.79 15.93
CA LEU A 29 3.76 7.06 15.88
C LEU A 29 5.00 6.97 14.99
N ALA A 30 5.77 5.87 15.07
CA ALA A 30 6.95 5.67 14.23
C ALA A 30 6.58 5.61 12.74
N ALA A 31 5.60 4.77 12.39
CA ALA A 31 5.06 4.66 11.04
C ALA A 31 4.56 6.01 10.51
N PHE A 32 3.66 6.67 11.25
CA PHE A 32 3.05 7.92 10.82
C PHE A 32 4.07 9.03 10.63
N ARG A 33 5.04 9.17 11.54
CA ARG A 33 6.11 10.19 11.40
C ARG A 33 6.99 9.96 10.18
N ARG A 34 7.25 8.70 9.82
CA ARG A 34 8.00 8.37 8.59
C ARG A 34 7.21 8.78 7.36
N ILE A 35 5.92 8.43 7.31
CA ILE A 35 5.01 8.79 6.22
C ILE A 35 4.88 10.32 6.10
N ALA A 36 4.58 11.01 7.19
CA ALA A 36 4.37 12.47 7.21
C ALA A 36 5.61 13.28 6.79
N ARG A 37 6.82 12.72 6.93
CA ARG A 37 8.09 13.36 6.53
C ARG A 37 8.59 12.95 5.14
N SER A 38 7.84 12.11 4.43
CA SER A 38 8.25 11.59 3.11
C SER A 38 8.25 12.63 2.00
N ILE A 39 7.51 13.74 2.17
CA ILE A 39 7.59 14.90 1.26
C ILE A 39 8.54 15.93 1.89
N PRO A 40 9.64 16.29 1.20
CA PRO A 40 10.59 17.27 1.71
C PRO A 40 9.99 18.69 1.80
N PRO A 41 10.56 19.59 2.62
CA PRO A 41 10.04 20.95 2.80
C PRO A 41 10.01 21.81 1.53
N ASP A 42 10.78 21.45 0.51
CA ASP A 42 10.76 22.12 -0.80
C ASP A 42 9.63 21.60 -1.73
N GLY A 43 8.86 20.61 -1.27
CA GLY A 43 7.74 20.01 -2.01
C GLY A 43 8.15 19.10 -3.15
N SER A 44 9.45 18.77 -3.28
CA SER A 44 9.92 17.90 -4.37
C SER A 44 9.36 16.49 -4.24
N LEU A 45 8.61 16.04 -5.25
CA LEU A 45 8.07 14.68 -5.31
C LEU A 45 9.04 13.66 -5.91
N GLY A 46 10.23 14.09 -6.35
CA GLY A 46 11.24 13.24 -6.98
C GLY A 46 10.98 12.96 -8.48
N ASP A 47 11.74 12.00 -9.03
CA ASP A 47 11.61 11.55 -10.42
C ASP A 47 10.80 10.24 -10.49
N PRO A 48 9.59 10.24 -11.08
CA PRO A 48 8.76 9.05 -11.21
C PRO A 48 9.44 7.88 -11.93
N ALA A 49 10.34 8.15 -12.89
CA ALA A 49 11.04 7.08 -13.60
C ALA A 49 12.05 6.37 -12.69
N ALA A 50 12.81 7.13 -11.91
CA ALA A 50 13.73 6.59 -10.91
C ALA A 50 12.99 5.83 -9.78
N GLN A 51 11.87 6.37 -9.31
CA GLN A 51 11.03 5.75 -8.29
C GLN A 51 10.43 4.42 -8.76
N ARG A 52 9.94 4.36 -10.00
CA ARG A 52 9.48 3.10 -10.60
C ARG A 52 10.63 2.08 -10.70
N ALA A 53 11.84 2.52 -11.07
CA ALA A 53 12.99 1.62 -11.11
C ALA A 53 13.31 1.02 -9.73
N GLN A 54 13.19 1.80 -8.65
CA GLN A 54 13.31 1.30 -7.27
C GLN A 54 12.22 0.28 -6.91
N ALA A 55 10.97 0.51 -7.34
CA ALA A 55 9.88 -0.44 -7.14
C ALA A 55 10.16 -1.77 -7.86
N VAL A 56 10.67 -1.72 -9.09
CA VAL A 56 11.11 -2.92 -9.84
C VAL A 56 12.27 -3.64 -9.15
N GLU A 57 13.23 -2.90 -8.59
CA GLU A 57 14.31 -3.49 -7.79
C GLU A 57 13.77 -4.17 -6.52
N LEU A 58 12.79 -3.56 -5.84
CA LEU A 58 12.10 -4.16 -4.70
C LEU A 58 11.39 -5.46 -5.09
N ALA A 59 10.64 -5.48 -6.20
CA ALA A 59 10.02 -6.68 -6.73
C ALA A 59 11.06 -7.80 -6.97
N GLY A 60 12.19 -7.46 -7.59
CA GLY A 60 13.31 -8.39 -7.81
C GLY A 60 13.90 -8.96 -6.52
N ARG A 61 14.07 -8.14 -5.47
CA ARG A 61 14.53 -8.60 -4.14
C ARG A 61 13.58 -9.59 -3.48
N LEU A 62 12.28 -9.47 -3.75
CA LEU A 62 11.22 -10.37 -3.28
C LEU A 62 11.01 -11.59 -4.20
N GLY A 63 11.73 -11.68 -5.32
CA GLY A 63 11.58 -12.76 -6.31
C GLY A 63 10.31 -12.65 -7.16
N ILE A 64 9.74 -11.45 -7.27
CA ILE A 64 8.55 -11.17 -8.08
C ILE A 64 9.00 -10.84 -9.50
N GLU A 65 8.46 -11.54 -10.49
CA GLU A 65 8.71 -11.22 -11.90
C GLU A 65 7.93 -9.96 -12.30
N THR A 66 8.53 -9.09 -13.12
CA THR A 66 7.89 -7.86 -13.63
C THR A 66 7.92 -7.82 -15.15
N LEU A 67 6.96 -7.13 -15.76
CA LEU A 67 6.89 -6.91 -17.20
C LEU A 67 6.69 -5.43 -17.51
N ASP A 68 7.55 -4.87 -18.37
CA ASP A 68 7.41 -3.48 -18.87
C ASP A 68 6.28 -3.39 -19.92
N GLU A 69 5.05 -3.46 -19.43
CA GLU A 69 3.82 -3.39 -20.21
C GLU A 69 2.78 -2.55 -19.45
N ASP A 70 1.80 -2.02 -20.20
CA ASP A 70 0.67 -1.25 -19.67
C ASP A 70 -0.37 -2.19 -19.04
N PRO A 71 -0.79 -2.00 -17.77
CA PRO A 71 -1.83 -2.82 -17.16
C PRO A 71 -3.19 -2.72 -17.89
N ALA A 72 -3.49 -1.59 -18.54
CA ALA A 72 -4.76 -1.39 -19.24
C ALA A 72 -4.95 -2.30 -20.48
N VAL A 73 -3.87 -2.91 -20.99
CA VAL A 73 -3.98 -3.93 -22.05
C VAL A 73 -4.20 -5.35 -21.51
N ALA A 74 -4.12 -5.53 -20.19
CA ALA A 74 -4.26 -6.81 -19.49
C ALA A 74 -4.72 -6.65 -18.02
N PHE A 75 -3.81 -6.86 -17.06
CA PHE A 75 -4.04 -6.86 -15.61
C PHE A 75 -2.86 -6.18 -14.89
N SER A 76 -3.07 -5.59 -13.71
CA SER A 76 -1.94 -5.19 -12.85
C SER A 76 -1.07 -6.39 -12.47
N TRP A 77 -1.73 -7.51 -12.13
CA TRP A 77 -1.10 -8.81 -11.87
C TRP A 77 -1.82 -9.93 -12.63
N ASP A 78 -1.10 -10.68 -13.47
CA ASP A 78 -1.68 -11.75 -14.29
C ASP A 78 -1.51 -13.17 -13.74
N GLY A 79 -1.13 -13.30 -12.46
CA GLY A 79 -0.75 -14.58 -11.89
C GLY A 79 0.74 -14.89 -11.96
N ARG A 80 1.52 -14.05 -12.67
CA ARG A 80 2.96 -14.24 -12.81
C ARG A 80 3.78 -12.94 -12.80
N PHE A 81 3.34 -11.92 -13.51
CA PHE A 81 4.07 -10.66 -13.67
C PHE A 81 3.29 -9.49 -13.09
N ILE A 82 4.00 -8.59 -12.40
CA ILE A 82 3.52 -7.22 -12.17
C ILE A 82 3.82 -6.40 -13.42
N ARG A 83 2.80 -5.72 -13.96
CA ARG A 83 2.98 -4.77 -15.07
C ARG A 83 3.44 -3.42 -14.56
N THR A 84 4.52 -2.90 -15.12
CA THR A 84 5.24 -1.76 -14.53
C THR A 84 4.99 -0.44 -15.23
N ARG A 85 4.28 -0.36 -16.37
CA ARG A 85 3.98 0.95 -17.00
C ARG A 85 2.81 1.66 -16.31
N SER A 86 2.92 1.79 -15.00
CA SER A 86 2.02 2.48 -14.10
C SER A 86 2.83 3.43 -13.19
N GLU A 87 2.14 4.16 -12.32
CA GLU A 87 2.78 5.00 -11.32
C GLU A 87 3.60 4.16 -10.33
N PRO A 88 4.71 4.69 -9.76
CA PRO A 88 5.54 3.94 -8.81
C PRO A 88 4.76 3.37 -7.61
N SER A 89 3.82 4.16 -7.08
CA SER A 89 2.93 3.77 -5.97
C SER A 89 2.07 2.56 -6.33
N VAL A 90 1.55 2.48 -7.56
CA VAL A 90 0.79 1.32 -8.06
C VAL A 90 1.67 0.08 -8.09
N VAL A 91 2.90 0.16 -8.63
CA VAL A 91 3.82 -0.99 -8.63
C VAL A 91 4.14 -1.47 -7.21
N ILE A 92 4.35 -0.54 -6.27
CA ILE A 92 4.59 -0.86 -4.86
C ILE A 92 3.35 -1.48 -4.19
N HIS A 93 2.15 -1.01 -4.53
CA HIS A 93 0.88 -1.58 -4.06
C HIS A 93 0.71 -3.04 -4.52
N GLU A 94 1.03 -3.35 -5.78
CA GLU A 94 1.02 -4.73 -6.29
C GLU A 94 2.05 -5.63 -5.59
N ILE A 95 3.22 -5.09 -5.24
CA ILE A 95 4.21 -5.82 -4.44
C ILE A 95 3.63 -6.13 -3.05
N ALA A 96 2.97 -5.17 -2.42
CA ALA A 96 2.31 -5.37 -1.13
C ALA A 96 1.19 -6.42 -1.21
N HIS A 97 0.41 -6.45 -2.30
CA HIS A 97 -0.56 -7.54 -2.53
C HIS A 97 0.14 -8.89 -2.62
N TRP A 98 1.24 -8.99 -3.38
CA TRP A 98 1.97 -10.25 -3.50
C TRP A 98 2.49 -10.74 -2.14
N GLN A 99 2.96 -9.82 -1.29
CA GLN A 99 3.40 -10.13 0.07
C GLN A 99 2.26 -10.64 0.94
N LEU A 100 1.09 -10.01 0.92
CA LEU A 100 -0.02 -10.28 1.85
C LEU A 100 -1.01 -11.36 1.37
N CYS A 101 -1.11 -11.57 0.06
CA CYS A 101 -1.99 -12.60 -0.48
C CYS A 101 -1.49 -13.99 -0.08
N THR A 102 -2.44 -14.91 0.11
CA THR A 102 -2.11 -16.32 0.35
C THR A 102 -1.38 -16.90 -0.87
N PRO A 103 -0.37 -17.77 -0.69
CA PRO A 103 0.37 -18.36 -1.82
C PRO A 103 -0.52 -19.00 -2.89
N GLU A 104 -1.66 -19.57 -2.49
CA GLU A 104 -2.63 -20.23 -3.36
C GLU A 104 -3.37 -19.25 -4.30
N ARG A 105 -3.41 -17.95 -3.94
CA ARG A 105 -4.03 -16.89 -4.75
C ARG A 105 -3.05 -16.16 -5.66
N ARG A 106 -1.74 -16.29 -5.44
CA ARG A 106 -0.71 -15.68 -6.31
C ARG A 106 -0.88 -16.06 -7.79
N PRO A 107 -1.31 -17.28 -8.18
CA PRO A 107 -1.52 -17.58 -9.59
C PRO A 107 -2.80 -16.97 -10.21
N LEU A 108 -3.66 -16.32 -9.42
CA LEU A 108 -4.92 -15.74 -9.91
C LEU A 108 -4.69 -14.31 -10.42
N TYR A 109 -5.53 -13.88 -11.36
CA TYR A 109 -5.57 -12.48 -11.83
C TYR A 109 -5.94 -11.55 -10.68
N ASP A 110 -5.18 -10.47 -10.54
CA ASP A 110 -5.32 -9.47 -9.46
C ASP A 110 -5.49 -10.15 -8.08
N PHE A 111 -4.71 -11.22 -7.85
CA PHE A 111 -4.68 -12.00 -6.61
C PHE A 111 -6.04 -12.58 -6.18
N GLY A 112 -6.98 -12.72 -7.13
CA GLY A 112 -8.35 -13.16 -6.86
C GLY A 112 -9.20 -12.13 -6.13
N LEU A 113 -8.87 -10.84 -6.20
CA LEU A 113 -9.67 -9.75 -5.64
C LEU A 113 -10.75 -9.23 -6.61
N GLY A 114 -10.63 -9.57 -7.90
CA GLY A 114 -11.41 -8.95 -8.97
C GLY A 114 -10.60 -7.82 -9.62
N ALA A 115 -11.17 -7.22 -10.65
CA ALA A 115 -10.43 -6.23 -11.44
C ALA A 115 -10.07 -4.98 -10.64
N GLY A 116 -8.77 -4.65 -10.58
CA GLY A 116 -8.30 -3.36 -10.08
C GLY A 116 -8.64 -2.20 -11.03
N PRO A 117 -8.49 -0.93 -10.60
CA PRO A 117 -8.79 0.25 -11.42
C PRO A 117 -8.01 0.33 -12.74
N GLU A 118 -6.80 -0.23 -12.75
CA GLU A 118 -5.88 -0.23 -13.90
C GLU A 118 -6.04 -1.46 -14.81
N SER A 119 -6.82 -2.47 -14.39
CA SER A 119 -6.96 -3.72 -15.12
C SER A 119 -7.95 -3.58 -16.29
N GLY A 120 -7.47 -3.80 -17.51
CA GLY A 120 -8.28 -3.70 -18.72
C GLY A 120 -9.24 -4.88 -18.96
N ARG A 121 -8.98 -6.04 -18.35
CA ARG A 121 -9.73 -7.29 -18.57
C ARG A 121 -10.65 -7.65 -17.41
N VAL A 122 -11.59 -6.75 -17.14
CA VAL A 122 -12.49 -6.81 -15.96
C VAL A 122 -13.20 -8.16 -15.82
N GLU A 123 -13.89 -8.62 -16.86
CA GLU A 123 -14.67 -9.87 -16.81
C GLU A 123 -13.81 -11.12 -16.56
N GLU A 124 -12.53 -11.11 -16.90
CA GLU A 124 -11.62 -12.23 -16.66
C GLU A 124 -11.15 -12.25 -15.20
N ALA A 125 -10.81 -11.09 -14.63
CA ALA A 125 -10.41 -10.96 -13.23
C ALA A 125 -11.59 -11.29 -12.28
N ASP A 126 -12.78 -10.77 -12.57
CA ASP A 126 -13.97 -10.98 -11.74
C ASP A 126 -14.41 -12.45 -11.68
N ARG A 127 -14.12 -13.23 -12.73
CA ARG A 127 -14.43 -14.67 -12.78
C ARG A 127 -13.58 -15.53 -11.84
N VAL A 128 -12.44 -15.02 -11.39
CA VAL A 128 -11.50 -15.74 -10.50
C VAL A 128 -11.47 -15.14 -9.09
N MET A 129 -12.44 -14.28 -8.75
CA MET A 129 -12.60 -13.75 -7.40
C MET A 129 -12.69 -14.88 -6.38
N ALA A 130 -11.80 -14.82 -5.39
CA ALA A 130 -11.64 -15.82 -4.35
C ALA A 130 -12.05 -15.30 -2.97
N LEU A 131 -12.21 -13.98 -2.81
CA LEU A 131 -12.59 -13.33 -1.56
C LEU A 131 -14.00 -12.74 -1.66
N SER A 132 -14.70 -12.69 -0.53
CA SER A 132 -15.86 -11.83 -0.38
C SER A 132 -15.46 -10.35 -0.44
N GLN A 133 -16.43 -9.47 -0.67
CA GLN A 133 -16.17 -8.03 -0.69
C GLN A 133 -15.57 -7.52 0.63
N GLU A 134 -16.02 -8.05 1.77
CA GLU A 134 -15.50 -7.65 3.09
C GLU A 134 -14.04 -8.10 3.27
N GLU A 135 -13.72 -9.35 2.93
CA GLU A 135 -12.34 -9.87 2.97
C GLU A 135 -11.42 -9.10 2.01
N GLY A 136 -11.92 -8.77 0.82
CA GLY A 136 -11.17 -7.96 -0.15
C GLY A 136 -10.88 -6.55 0.38
N GLN A 137 -11.86 -5.87 0.96
CA GLN A 137 -11.66 -4.53 1.53
C GLN A 137 -10.69 -4.54 2.73
N ASP A 138 -10.75 -5.58 3.56
CA ASP A 138 -9.81 -5.75 4.67
C ASP A 138 -8.38 -5.97 4.19
N GLU A 139 -8.20 -6.80 3.15
CA GLU A 139 -6.90 -7.02 2.52
C GLU A 139 -6.36 -5.75 1.83
N GLU A 140 -7.20 -5.02 1.10
CA GLU A 140 -6.83 -3.73 0.48
C GLU A 140 -6.36 -2.70 1.52
N GLY A 141 -6.98 -2.67 2.70
CA GLY A 141 -6.56 -1.83 3.82
C GLY A 141 -5.16 -2.20 4.33
N LEU A 142 -4.82 -3.49 4.41
CA LEU A 142 -3.47 -3.93 4.77
C LEU A 142 -2.46 -3.65 3.66
N THR A 143 -2.82 -3.95 2.42
CA THR A 143 -1.97 -3.75 1.24
C THR A 143 -1.60 -2.29 1.06
N SER A 144 -2.59 -1.40 1.03
CA SER A 144 -2.34 0.04 0.87
C SER A 144 -1.41 0.57 1.95
N LEU A 145 -1.62 0.17 3.22
CA LEU A 145 -0.74 0.59 4.31
C LEU A 145 0.68 0.04 4.16
N LEU A 146 0.84 -1.25 3.82
CA LEU A 146 2.16 -1.84 3.60
C LEU A 146 2.89 -1.19 2.41
N GLY A 147 2.17 -0.89 1.32
CA GLY A 147 2.70 -0.18 0.16
C GLY A 147 3.20 1.21 0.53
N ILE A 148 2.40 1.98 1.28
CA ILE A 148 2.78 3.31 1.78
C ILE A 148 4.02 3.24 2.68
N LEU A 149 4.16 2.19 3.50
CA LEU A 149 5.36 2.01 4.32
C LEU A 149 6.60 1.70 3.46
N TRP A 150 6.45 0.94 2.38
CA TRP A 150 7.52 0.74 1.40
C TRP A 150 7.92 2.01 0.67
N GLU A 151 6.94 2.82 0.25
CA GLU A 151 7.24 4.13 -0.33
C GLU A 151 8.07 4.98 0.64
N ALA A 152 7.68 5.01 1.92
CA ALA A 152 8.37 5.79 2.94
C ALA A 152 9.79 5.27 3.20
N ASP A 153 10.00 3.94 3.17
CA ASP A 153 11.31 3.30 3.35
C ASP A 153 12.25 3.51 2.14
N LEU A 154 11.69 3.54 0.93
CA LEU A 154 12.41 3.84 -0.32
C LEU A 154 12.70 5.34 -0.51
N GLY A 155 12.17 6.21 0.36
CA GLY A 155 12.29 7.66 0.24
C GLY A 155 11.41 8.27 -0.88
N GLN A 156 10.32 7.59 -1.22
CA GLN A 156 9.29 8.06 -2.16
C GLN A 156 8.21 8.87 -1.41
N PRO A 157 7.36 9.67 -2.09
CA PRO A 157 6.41 10.58 -1.44
C PRO A 157 5.19 9.86 -0.84
N ALA A 158 5.41 8.97 0.13
CA ALA A 158 4.39 8.14 0.79
C ALA A 158 3.19 8.91 1.38
N LEU A 159 3.38 10.17 1.77
CA LEU A 159 2.29 11.03 2.26
C LEU A 159 1.25 11.27 1.16
N LEU A 160 1.67 11.33 -0.11
CA LEU A 160 0.74 11.48 -1.23
C LEU A 160 -0.15 10.24 -1.35
N ALA A 161 0.43 9.05 -1.35
CA ALA A 161 -0.33 7.80 -1.36
C ALA A 161 -1.24 7.66 -0.12
N PHE A 162 -0.77 8.09 1.06
CA PHE A 162 -1.55 8.11 2.29
C PHE A 162 -2.80 9.00 2.21
N LEU A 163 -2.69 10.15 1.52
CA LEU A 163 -3.81 11.03 1.21
C LEU A 163 -4.75 10.43 0.15
N GLU A 164 -4.19 9.89 -0.94
CA GLU A 164 -4.94 9.31 -2.06
C GLU A 164 -5.77 8.07 -1.71
N GLN A 165 -5.29 7.31 -0.71
CA GLN A 165 -5.95 6.14 -0.14
C GLN A 165 -6.83 6.49 1.08
N ASN A 166 -7.05 7.79 1.35
CA ASN A 166 -7.99 8.30 2.36
C ASN A 166 -7.69 7.91 3.81
N TRP A 167 -6.44 7.66 4.17
CA TRP A 167 -6.08 7.32 5.56
C TRP A 167 -6.31 8.46 6.56
N LEU A 168 -6.38 9.70 6.08
CA LEU A 168 -6.71 10.89 6.87
C LEU A 168 -8.20 11.30 6.78
N GLU A 169 -9.05 10.47 6.16
CA GLU A 169 -10.48 10.74 6.14
C GLU A 169 -11.05 10.71 7.57
N GLY A 170 -11.70 11.81 7.96
CA GLY A 170 -12.17 12.00 9.33
C GLY A 170 -11.02 11.97 10.34
N TYR A 171 -9.85 12.53 9.99
CA TYR A 171 -8.65 12.58 10.84
C TYR A 171 -8.90 13.06 12.27
N ASP A 172 -9.97 13.82 12.52
CA ASP A 172 -10.36 14.34 13.81
C ASP A 172 -11.14 13.34 14.69
N ARG A 173 -11.51 12.18 14.15
CA ARG A 173 -12.23 11.10 14.82
C ARG A 173 -11.25 10.07 15.40
N PRO A 174 -11.35 9.72 16.70
CA PRO A 174 -10.51 8.68 17.31
C PRO A 174 -10.56 7.32 16.61
N ALA A 175 -11.66 7.03 15.92
CA ALA A 175 -11.84 5.80 15.16
C ALA A 175 -10.84 5.66 14.00
N THR A 176 -10.45 6.77 13.35
CA THR A 176 -9.50 6.78 12.21
C THR A 176 -8.10 6.42 12.69
N ALA A 177 -7.60 7.10 13.74
CA ALA A 177 -6.32 6.75 14.37
C ALA A 177 -6.31 5.32 14.92
N SER A 178 -7.44 4.85 15.45
CA SER A 178 -7.59 3.46 15.92
C SER A 178 -7.58 2.46 14.76
N HIS A 179 -8.10 2.81 13.59
CA HIS A 179 -8.08 1.94 12.40
C HIS A 179 -6.65 1.78 11.87
N PHE A 180 -5.92 2.88 11.71
CA PHE A 180 -4.50 2.87 11.36
C PHE A 180 -3.67 2.01 12.31
N GLU A 181 -3.84 2.19 13.63
CA GLU A 181 -3.16 1.35 14.63
C GLU A 181 -3.50 -0.15 14.49
N ARG A 182 -4.78 -0.49 14.26
CA ARG A 182 -5.20 -1.88 14.09
C ARG A 182 -4.54 -2.53 12.89
N MET A 183 -4.47 -1.83 11.75
CA MET A 183 -3.82 -2.36 10.55
C MET A 183 -2.32 -2.54 10.73
N LEU A 184 -1.63 -1.58 11.37
CA LEU A 184 -0.21 -1.74 11.73
C LEU A 184 0.04 -2.94 12.64
N LYS A 185 -0.79 -3.14 13.66
CA LYS A 185 -0.63 -4.29 14.58
C LYS A 185 -0.77 -5.63 13.86
N ARG A 186 -1.63 -5.70 12.83
CA ARG A 186 -1.79 -6.91 12.01
C ARG A 186 -0.59 -7.14 11.10
N LEU A 187 -0.10 -6.09 10.43
CA LEU A 187 1.14 -6.17 9.65
C LEU A 187 2.32 -6.60 10.52
N HIS A 188 2.43 -6.08 11.74
CA HIS A 188 3.48 -6.43 12.70
C HIS A 188 3.36 -7.87 13.18
N ALA A 189 2.16 -8.28 13.62
CA ALA A 189 1.89 -9.66 14.04
C ALA A 189 2.12 -10.67 12.91
N GLY A 190 1.87 -10.26 11.66
CA GLY A 190 2.15 -11.04 10.46
C GLY A 190 3.63 -11.04 10.03
N GLY A 191 4.50 -10.27 10.68
CA GLY A 191 5.93 -10.18 10.34
C GLY A 191 6.22 -9.45 9.02
N PHE A 192 5.33 -8.57 8.58
CA PHE A 192 5.51 -7.73 7.40
C PHE A 192 6.16 -6.39 7.72
N ILE A 193 6.20 -6.01 9.00
CA ILE A 193 6.91 -4.85 9.50
C ILE A 193 7.67 -5.21 10.79
N ASP A 194 8.75 -4.50 11.08
CA ASP A 194 9.51 -4.63 12.33
C ASP A 194 8.95 -3.78 13.49
N ASP A 195 9.64 -3.79 14.63
CA ASP A 195 9.24 -3.07 15.85
C ASP A 195 9.29 -1.54 15.69
N GLU A 196 10.00 -1.05 14.67
CA GLU A 196 10.10 0.35 14.28
C GLU A 196 9.17 0.70 13.10
N ALA A 197 8.30 -0.22 12.71
CA ALA A 197 7.37 -0.12 11.58
C ALA A 197 8.07 0.08 10.22
N HIS A 198 9.29 -0.41 10.04
CA HIS A 198 9.87 -0.57 8.70
C HIS A 198 9.27 -1.81 8.03
N PRO A 199 8.94 -1.74 6.73
CA PRO A 199 8.49 -2.90 5.99
C PRO A 199 9.61 -3.92 5.83
N LEU A 200 9.25 -5.20 5.94
CA LEU A 200 10.15 -6.33 5.80
C LEU A 200 9.91 -7.00 4.44
N PRO A 201 10.97 -7.52 3.78
CA PRO A 201 10.84 -8.27 2.54
C PRO A 201 10.34 -9.71 2.81
N ALA A 202 9.17 -9.80 3.44
CA ALA A 202 8.53 -11.04 3.84
C ALA A 202 7.31 -11.35 2.96
N ALA A 203 7.13 -12.62 2.63
CA ALA A 203 5.98 -13.12 1.89
C ALA A 203 5.13 -13.99 2.81
N ARG A 204 3.80 -13.82 2.75
CA ARG A 204 2.86 -14.65 3.50
C ARG A 204 3.08 -16.12 3.17
N GLN A 205 3.08 -16.94 4.21
CA GLN A 205 3.20 -18.39 4.11
C GLN A 205 1.83 -19.06 4.13
N SER A 206 1.74 -20.27 3.57
CA SER A 206 0.50 -21.04 3.58
C SER A 206 0.06 -21.31 5.03
N GLY A 207 -1.22 -21.06 5.32
CA GLY A 207 -1.80 -21.19 6.67
C GLY A 207 -1.49 -20.04 7.64
N GLN A 208 -0.74 -19.01 7.22
CA GLN A 208 -0.48 -17.83 8.06
C GLN A 208 -1.74 -16.93 8.14
N ILE A 209 -2.11 -16.53 9.35
CA ILE A 209 -3.23 -15.62 9.63
C ILE A 209 -2.68 -14.18 9.79
N LEU A 210 -3.43 -13.18 9.31
CA LEU A 210 -3.12 -11.74 9.36
C LEU A 210 -4.01 -10.98 10.36
#